data_AF-A0A4V1UDL9-F1
#
_entry.id   AF-A0A4V1UDL9-F1
#
_cell.length_a   1.000
_cell.length_b   1.000
_cell.length_c   1.000
_cell.angle_alpha   90.00
_cell.angle_beta   90.00
_cell.angle_gamma   90.00
#
_symmetry.space_group_name_H-M   'P 1'
#
loop_
_entity.id
_entity.type
_entity.pdbx_description
1 polymer ?
#
loop_
_entity_poly.entity_id
_entity_poly.type
_entity_poly.pdbx_seq_one_letter_code
_entity_poly.pdbx_strand_id
1 'polypeptide(L)' 'MSFPSYNEIVQLTLPDGSVRGGQVLEVSGKKAVVQVFEGTSGVDTSATRVSFSGSSMKLAVS' A
#
# COMPACT_ATOMS: atom_id res chain seq x y z
N MET A 1 5.76 11.90 -12.99
CA MET A 1 5.02 10.63 -12.78
C MET A 1 5.80 9.84 -11.75
N SER A 2 5.30 9.74 -10.52
CA SER A 2 5.94 8.91 -9.49
C SER A 2 5.53 7.47 -9.76
N PHE A 3 6.47 6.63 -10.14
CA PHE A 3 6.23 5.19 -10.23
C PHE A 3 6.36 4.60 -8.84
N PRO A 4 5.48 3.65 -8.45
CA PRO A 4 5.66 2.95 -7.20
C PRO A 4 7.04 2.29 -7.19
N SER A 5 7.76 2.42 -6.09
CA SER A 5 9.11 1.89 -5.90
C SER A 5 9.06 0.66 -4.98
N TYR A 6 10.05 -0.22 -5.11
CA TYR A 6 10.22 -1.32 -4.17
C TYR A 6 10.39 -0.81 -2.73
N ASN A 7 9.79 -1.48 -1.74
CA ASN A 7 9.71 -1.05 -0.33
C ASN A 7 8.97 0.28 -0.08
N GLU A 8 8.16 0.74 -1.03
CA GLU A 8 7.29 1.88 -0.81
C GLU A 8 6.14 1.54 0.12
N ILE A 9 5.83 2.47 1.04
CA ILE A 9 4.67 2.33 1.92
C ILE A 9 3.41 2.76 1.20
N VAL A 10 2.38 1.93 1.33
CA VAL A 10 1.04 2.18 0.82
C VAL A 10 0.02 2.16 1.92
N GLN A 11 -0.99 3.00 1.78
CA GLN A 11 -2.17 3.01 2.64
C GLN A 11 -3.38 2.56 1.85
N LEU A 12 -4.12 1.61 2.39
CA LEU A 12 -5.37 1.09 1.84
C LEU A 12 -6.52 1.60 2.71
N THR A 13 -7.37 2.45 2.16
CA THR A 13 -8.61 2.87 2.82
C THR A 13 -9.73 1.94 2.37
N LEU A 14 -10.22 1.13 3.30
CA LEU A 14 -11.33 0.22 3.07
C LEU A 14 -12.67 1.01 3.05
N PRO A 15 -13.73 0.42 2.45
CA PRO A 15 -15.05 1.05 2.40
C PRO A 15 -15.71 1.28 3.77
N ASP A 16 -15.29 0.53 4.79
CA ASP A 16 -15.73 0.72 6.18
C ASP A 16 -15.06 1.95 6.85
N GLY A 17 -14.13 2.61 6.16
CA GLY A 17 -13.32 3.72 6.68
C GLY A 17 -12.04 3.30 7.39
N SER A 18 -11.81 1.99 7.56
CA SER A 18 -10.58 1.46 8.14
C SER A 18 -9.40 1.74 7.21
N VAL A 19 -8.29 2.22 7.77
CA VAL A 19 -7.05 2.43 7.02
C VAL A 19 -6.08 1.32 7.37
N ARG A 20 -5.58 0.64 6.35
CA ARG A 20 -4.59 -0.41 6.49
C ARG A 20 -3.26 -0.05 5.89
N GLY A 21 -2.19 -0.47 6.55
CA GLY A 21 -0.83 -0.33 6.07
C GLY A 21 -0.42 -1.50 5.17
N GLY A 22 0.35 -1.19 4.13
CA GLY A 22 1.02 -2.19 3.32
C GLY A 22 2.35 -1.72 2.76
N GLN A 23 3.08 -2.65 2.17
CA GLN A 23 4.37 -2.41 1.52
C GLN A 23 4.39 -3.00 0.12
N VAL A 24 5.05 -2.32 -0.82
CA VAL A 24 5.25 -2.81 -2.18
C VAL A 24 6.39 -3.85 -2.19
N LEU A 25 6.06 -5.08 -2.58
CA LEU A 25 7.00 -6.19 -2.76
C LEU A 25 7.63 -6.21 -4.15
N GLU A 26 6.89 -5.84 -5.20
CA GLU A 26 7.42 -5.82 -6.56
C GLU A 26 6.60 -4.88 -7.43
N VAL A 27 7.24 -4.26 -8.42
CA VAL A 27 6.56 -3.49 -9.46
C VAL A 27 6.97 -4.04 -10.82
N SER A 28 5.99 -4.53 -11.57
CA SER A 28 6.17 -5.05 -12.92
C SER A 28 5.34 -4.22 -13.90
N GLY A 29 6.02 -3.30 -14.59
CA GLY A 29 5.42 -2.38 -15.56
C GLY A 29 4.34 -1.48 -14.94
N LYS A 30 3.06 -1.85 -15.12
CA LYS A 30 1.89 -1.12 -14.60
C LYS A 30 1.21 -1.83 -13.42
N LYS A 31 1.79 -2.92 -12.92
CA LYS A 31 1.26 -3.69 -11.79
C LYS A 31 2.23 -3.60 -10.62
N ALA A 32 1.70 -3.48 -9.42
CA ALA A 32 2.46 -3.54 -8.19
C ALA A 32 1.88 -4.65 -7.30
N VAL A 33 2.74 -5.47 -6.72
CA VAL A 33 2.38 -6.45 -5.69
C VAL A 33 2.58 -5.79 -4.34
N VAL A 34 1.51 -5.76 -3.55
CA VAL A 34 1.51 -5.15 -2.22
C VAL A 34 1.20 -6.22 -1.18
N GLN A 35 1.98 -6.24 -0.11
CA GLN A 35 1.70 -7.00 1.10
C GLN A 35 0.96 -6.10 2.10
N VAL A 36 -0.19 -6.55 2.59
CA VAL A 36 -0.98 -5.85 3.62
C VAL A 36 -0.62 -6.40 4.99
N PHE A 37 -0.25 -5.54 5.94
CA PHE A 37 0.19 -5.96 7.28
C PHE A 37 -0.95 -6.52 8.13
N GLU A 38 -2.12 -5.89 8.07
CA GLU A 38 -3.32 -6.26 8.86
C GLU A 38 -4.18 -7.34 8.17
N GLY A 39 -3.66 -7.96 7.11
CA GLY A 39 -4.38 -8.94 6.30
C GLY A 39 -5.40 -8.32 5.34
N THR A 40 -5.98 -9.16 4.48
CA THR A 40 -6.85 -8.73 3.37
C THR A 40 -8.35 -8.94 3.65
N SER A 41 -8.73 -9.31 4.87
CA SER A 41 -10.14 -9.54 5.24
C SER A 41 -10.97 -8.27 5.09
N GLY A 42 -11.99 -8.26 4.25
CA GLY A 42 -12.82 -7.06 3.99
C GLY A 42 -12.20 -6.06 3.02
N VAL A 43 -11.07 -6.39 2.38
CA VAL A 43 -10.56 -5.61 1.25
C VAL A 43 -11.47 -5.87 0.05
N ASP A 44 -12.24 -4.86 -0.33
CA ASP A 44 -13.08 -4.89 -1.52
C ASP A 44 -12.30 -4.31 -2.72
N THR A 45 -12.22 -5.03 -3.84
CA THR A 45 -11.42 -4.59 -4.99
C THR A 45 -11.97 -3.36 -5.70
N SER A 46 -13.25 -3.02 -5.51
CA SER A 46 -13.93 -1.91 -6.18
C SER A 46 -14.04 -0.66 -5.31
N ALA A 47 -14.19 -0.83 -4.00
CA ALA A 47 -14.40 0.25 -3.05
C ALA A 47 -13.17 0.59 -2.19
N THR A 48 -12.12 -0.24 -2.22
CA THR A 48 -10.87 0.06 -1.51
C THR A 48 -10.05 1.08 -2.30
N ARG A 49 -9.62 2.15 -1.63
CA ARG A 49 -8.76 3.19 -2.21
C ARG A 49 -7.32 2.98 -1.77
N VAL A 50 -6.40 2.93 -2.72
CA VAL A 50 -4.96 2.76 -2.45
C VAL A 50 -4.25 4.10 -2.66
N SER A 51 -3.46 4.52 -1.66
CA SER A 51 -2.61 5.70 -1.71
C SER A 51 -1.15 5.30 -1.55
N PHE A 52 -0.31 5.75 -2.48
CA PHE A 52 1.12 5.50 -2.52
C PHE A 52 1.83 6.70 -1.90
N SER A 53 2.66 6.47 -0.87
CA SER A 53 3.34 7.56 -0.16
C SER A 53 4.48 8.20 -0.95
N GLY A 54 4.92 7.58 -2.07
CA GLY A 54 6.08 7.99 -2.84
C GLY A 54 7.40 7.88 -2.08
N SER A 55 7.38 7.30 -0.88
CA SER A 55 8.53 7.20 0.02
C SER A 55 8.67 5.77 0.53
N SER A 56 9.90 5.30 0.60
CA SER A 56 10.20 4.05 1.31
C SER A 56 9.90 4.20 2.80
N MET A 57 9.62 3.07 3.47
CA MET A 57 9.39 3.06 4.92
C MET A 57 10.62 3.65 5.64
N LYS A 58 10.45 4.84 6.22
CA LYS A 58 11.45 5.44 7.10
C LYS A 58 11.09 5.06 8.53
N LEU A 59 11.81 4.08 9.08
CA LEU A 59 11.79 3.85 10.51
C LEU A 59 12.43 5.06 11.19
N ALA A 60 11.61 5.85 11.91
CA ALA A 60 12.11 6.90 12.77
C ALA A 60 12.85 6.21 13.94
N VAL A 61 14.18 6.28 13.92
CA VAL A 61 15.02 5.89 15.06
C VAL A 61 15.16 7.10 15.98
N SER A 62 14.98 6.87 17.28
CA SER A 62 15.17 7.84 18.36
C SER A 62 16.31 7.39 19.26
#